data_AF-A0A2R6KSE7-F1
#
_entry.id   AF-A0A2R6KSE7-F1
#
_cell.length_a   1.000
_cell.length_b   1.000
_cell.length_c   1.000
_cell.angle_alpha   90.00
_cell.angle_beta   90.00
_cell.angle_gamma   90.00
#
_symmetry.space_group_name_H-M   'P 1'
#
loop_
_entity.id
_entity.type
_entity.pdbx_description
1 polymer ?
#
loop_
_entity_poly.entity_id
_entity_poly.type
_entity_poly.pdbx_seq_one_letter_code
_entity_poly.pdbx_strand_id
1 'polypeptide(L)'
;MIDLRSDTVTKPDDAMREAARDAQVGDDVYGEDPTVNELEARVASVLGTADALLVPSGTMANQVAVRTHTDRGEELVLERESHIYKWELGGVAQHSDVQARPVDGDDRGVVAPEQVREAYVEADGHRAGTGLLALENTHNSKGGTAIAPETVDAAAAAAHDRDVPVHLDGARLFNAAAARGV
;
A
#
# COMPACT_ATOMS: atom_id res chain seq x y z
N MET A 1 29.50 -12.41 -5.37
CA MET A 1 28.88 -12.56 -4.03
C MET A 1 27.41 -12.78 -4.26
N ILE A 2 26.82 -13.82 -3.66
CA ILE A 2 25.36 -14.04 -3.70
C ILE A 2 24.77 -13.24 -2.54
N ASP A 3 23.85 -12.32 -2.83
CA ASP A 3 23.22 -11.44 -1.83
C ASP A 3 21.73 -11.80 -1.69
N LEU A 4 21.35 -12.31 -0.52
CA LEU A 4 19.99 -12.79 -0.22
C LEU A 4 19.31 -11.91 0.83
N ARG A 5 19.77 -10.67 1.05
CA ARG A 5 19.22 -9.77 2.07
C ARG A 5 17.83 -9.25 1.71
N SER A 6 17.62 -8.89 0.44
CA SER A 6 16.39 -8.28 -0.06
C SER A 6 16.41 -8.22 -1.59
N ASP A 7 15.25 -8.15 -2.23
CA ASP A 7 15.10 -7.81 -3.64
C ASP A 7 15.42 -6.33 -3.96
N THR A 8 15.46 -5.48 -2.94
CA THR A 8 15.87 -4.06 -3.06
C THR A 8 17.35 -3.87 -3.43
N VAL A 9 18.18 -4.92 -3.41
CA VAL A 9 19.59 -4.85 -3.83
C VAL A 9 19.78 -4.98 -5.34
N THR A 10 18.70 -5.15 -6.09
CA THR A 10 18.71 -5.20 -7.56
C THR A 10 19.36 -3.95 -8.14
N LYS A 11 20.02 -4.13 -9.29
CA LYS A 11 20.69 -3.05 -10.01
C LYS A 11 20.07 -2.92 -11.39
N PRO A 12 19.95 -1.70 -11.94
CA PRO A 12 19.54 -1.52 -13.32
C PRO A 12 20.48 -2.29 -14.26
N ASP A 13 19.88 -3.06 -15.16
CA ASP A 13 20.56 -3.71 -16.27
C ASP A 13 20.93 -2.68 -17.36
N ASP A 14 21.57 -3.14 -18.44
CA ASP A 14 22.03 -2.25 -19.50
C ASP A 14 20.87 -1.59 -20.24
N ALA A 15 19.76 -2.31 -20.45
CA ALA A 15 18.57 -1.77 -21.11
C ALA A 15 17.91 -0.65 -20.29
N MET A 16 17.78 -0.83 -18.97
CA MET A 16 17.28 0.21 -18.07
C MET A 16 18.20 1.43 -18.04
N ARG A 17 19.53 1.23 -18.09
CA ARG A 17 20.51 2.33 -18.11
C ARG A 17 20.44 3.13 -19.40
N GLU A 18 20.28 2.46 -20.54
CA GLU A 18 20.10 3.10 -21.84
C GLU A 18 18.78 3.89 -21.89
N ALA A 19 17.67 3.28 -21.46
CA ALA A 19 16.38 3.94 -21.38
C ALA A 19 16.42 5.19 -20.49
N ALA A 20 17.06 5.11 -19.32
CA ALA A 20 17.19 6.25 -18.41
C ALA A 20 18.09 7.37 -18.97
N ARG A 21 19.14 7.04 -19.73
CA ARG A 21 20.03 8.03 -20.35
C ARG A 21 19.30 8.89 -21.39
N ASP A 22 18.43 8.25 -22.17
CA ASP A 22 17.79 8.85 -23.34
C ASP A 22 16.32 9.24 -23.10
N ALA A 23 15.84 9.14 -21.84
CA ALA A 23 14.46 9.46 -21.47
C ALA A 23 14.10 10.92 -21.79
N GLN A 24 12.89 11.14 -22.32
CA GLN A 24 12.33 12.49 -22.49
C GLN A 24 11.83 12.99 -21.15
N VAL A 25 12.31 14.14 -20.70
CA VAL A 25 12.00 14.68 -19.38
C VAL A 25 11.41 16.07 -19.46
N GLY A 26 10.76 16.48 -18.38
CA GLY A 26 10.15 17.80 -18.22
C GLY A 26 10.05 18.19 -16.75
N ASP A 27 9.30 19.26 -16.47
CA ASP A 27 9.00 19.66 -15.10
C ASP A 27 7.70 18.96 -14.65
N ASP A 28 7.86 17.96 -13.80
CA ASP A 28 6.76 17.16 -13.25
C ASP A 28 5.77 17.98 -12.42
N VAL A 29 6.22 19.08 -11.80
CA VAL A 29 5.31 19.98 -11.04
C VAL A 29 4.28 20.64 -11.96
N TYR A 30 4.63 20.84 -13.23
CA TYR A 30 3.71 21.34 -14.26
C TYR A 30 3.02 20.22 -15.05
N GLY A 31 3.30 18.95 -14.74
CA GLY A 31 2.80 17.79 -15.49
C GLY A 31 3.42 17.66 -16.88
N GLU A 32 4.61 18.23 -17.09
CA GLU A 32 5.25 18.33 -18.40
C GLU A 32 6.31 17.25 -18.64
N ASP A 33 6.53 16.31 -17.71
CA ASP A 33 7.45 15.19 -17.91
C ASP A 33 6.77 14.04 -18.69
N PRO A 34 7.13 13.79 -19.97
CA PRO A 34 6.45 12.80 -20.78
C PRO A 34 6.68 11.36 -20.30
N THR A 35 7.84 11.08 -19.72
CA THR A 35 8.19 9.73 -19.26
C THR A 35 7.43 9.39 -17.98
N VAL A 36 7.27 10.34 -17.07
CA VAL A 36 6.44 10.16 -15.86
C VAL A 36 4.97 9.96 -16.26
N ASN A 37 4.42 10.83 -17.11
CA ASN A 37 3.04 10.73 -17.59
C ASN A 37 2.75 9.37 -18.26
N GLU A 38 3.67 8.86 -19.08
CA GLU A 38 3.52 7.54 -19.70
C GLU A 38 3.56 6.41 -18.66
N LEU A 39 4.47 6.49 -17.68
CA LEU A 39 4.57 5.51 -16.61
C LEU A 39 3.28 5.44 -15.79
N GLU A 40 2.76 6.58 -15.35
CA GLU A 40 1.54 6.67 -14.55
C GLU A 40 0.33 6.16 -15.33
N ALA A 41 0.14 6.62 -16.57
CA ALA A 41 -0.96 6.15 -17.43
C ALA A 41 -0.89 4.63 -17.67
N ARG A 42 0.31 4.08 -17.86
CA ARG A 42 0.51 2.63 -18.03
C ARG A 42 0.18 1.87 -16.76
N VAL A 43 0.62 2.33 -15.59
CA VAL A 43 0.32 1.68 -14.31
C VAL A 43 -1.19 1.73 -14.03
N ALA A 44 -1.83 2.88 -14.23
CA ALA A 44 -3.28 3.01 -14.08
C ALA A 44 -4.03 2.04 -15.00
N SER A 45 -3.61 1.93 -16.27
CA SER A 45 -4.19 0.96 -17.22
C SER A 45 -3.98 -0.50 -16.80
N VAL A 46 -2.82 -0.86 -16.25
CA VAL A 46 -2.52 -2.23 -15.81
C VAL A 46 -3.36 -2.60 -14.59
N LEU A 47 -3.53 -1.67 -13.65
CA LEU A 47 -4.29 -1.89 -12.42
C LEU A 47 -5.79 -1.64 -12.58
N GLY A 48 -6.24 -1.09 -13.72
CA GLY A 48 -7.63 -0.73 -13.94
C GLY A 48 -8.10 0.44 -13.07
N THR A 49 -7.20 1.31 -12.62
CA THR A 49 -7.52 2.51 -11.85
C THR A 49 -7.69 3.72 -12.77
N ALA A 50 -8.36 4.77 -12.26
CA ALA A 50 -8.57 5.99 -13.04
C ALA A 50 -7.27 6.79 -13.24
N ASP A 51 -6.34 6.70 -12.29
CA ASP A 51 -5.10 7.45 -12.28
C ASP A 51 -4.00 6.71 -11.49
N ALA A 52 -2.76 7.19 -11.56
CA ALA A 52 -1.62 6.75 -10.77
C ALA A 52 -0.67 7.92 -10.46
N LEU A 53 0.14 7.77 -9.42
CA LEU A 53 1.12 8.78 -9.02
C LEU A 53 2.49 8.14 -8.76
N LEU A 54 3.52 8.62 -9.45
CA LEU A 54 4.91 8.25 -9.18
C LEU A 54 5.38 8.91 -7.90
N VAL A 55 5.98 8.13 -7.01
CA VAL A 55 6.61 8.63 -5.79
C VAL A 55 8.02 8.06 -5.63
N PRO A 56 8.93 8.74 -4.92
CA PRO A 56 10.32 8.31 -4.76
C PRO A 56 10.52 7.01 -3.96
N SER A 57 9.53 6.57 -3.17
CA SER A 57 9.64 5.37 -2.34
C SER A 57 8.29 4.76 -1.99
N GLY A 58 8.28 3.45 -1.69
CA GLY A 58 7.09 2.75 -1.19
C GLY A 58 6.56 3.32 0.13
N THR A 59 7.46 3.76 1.02
CA THR A 59 7.05 4.47 2.24
C THR A 59 6.28 5.75 1.91
N MET A 60 6.75 6.56 0.97
CA MET A 60 6.00 7.76 0.58
C MET A 60 4.64 7.40 -0.04
N ALA A 61 4.56 6.32 -0.83
CA ALA A 61 3.29 5.85 -1.40
C ALA A 61 2.26 5.55 -0.31
N ASN A 62 2.66 4.76 0.71
CA ASN A 62 1.80 4.43 1.83
C ASN A 62 1.42 5.66 2.66
N GLN A 63 2.38 6.55 2.96
CA GLN A 63 2.10 7.75 3.74
C GLN A 63 1.13 8.71 3.01
N VAL A 64 1.30 8.90 1.69
CA VAL A 64 0.37 9.69 0.87
C VAL A 64 -1.00 9.02 0.83
N ALA A 65 -1.08 7.70 0.63
CA ALA A 65 -2.34 6.96 0.63
C ALA A 65 -3.10 7.12 1.95
N VAL A 66 -2.42 6.95 3.09
CA VAL A 66 -3.02 7.17 4.42
C VAL A 66 -3.49 8.61 4.54
N ARG A 67 -2.65 9.60 4.20
CA ARG A 67 -3.03 11.02 4.29
C ARG A 67 -4.22 11.40 3.40
N THR A 68 -4.35 10.79 2.22
CA THR A 68 -5.46 11.05 1.29
C THR A 68 -6.77 10.46 1.79
N HIS A 69 -6.73 9.32 2.49
CA HIS A 69 -7.92 8.59 2.90
C HIS A 69 -8.35 8.83 4.35
N THR A 70 -7.65 9.67 5.10
CA THR A 70 -7.95 9.90 6.52
C THR A 70 -7.93 11.38 6.89
N ASP A 71 -8.72 11.71 7.90
CA ASP A 71 -8.69 12.98 8.62
C ASP A 71 -7.87 12.88 9.90
N ARG A 72 -7.40 14.04 10.38
CA ARG A 72 -6.67 14.14 11.65
C ARG A 72 -7.53 13.61 12.79
N GLY A 73 -6.97 12.70 13.58
CA GLY A 73 -7.62 12.12 14.74
C GLY A 73 -8.45 10.88 14.44
N GLU A 74 -8.47 10.38 13.20
CA GLU A 74 -9.04 9.09 12.86
C GLU A 74 -8.09 7.92 13.17
N GLU A 75 -8.61 6.70 13.06
CA GLU A 75 -7.87 5.45 13.19
C GLU A 75 -7.59 4.76 11.84
N LEU A 76 -6.35 4.30 11.68
CA LEU A 76 -5.90 3.37 10.64
C LEU A 76 -5.87 1.95 11.20
N VAL A 77 -6.75 1.09 10.70
CA VAL A 77 -6.73 -0.35 10.99
C VAL A 77 -5.76 -1.04 10.03
N LEU A 78 -4.86 -1.86 10.56
CA LEU A 78 -3.84 -2.57 9.77
C LEU A 78 -3.36 -3.84 10.48
N GLU A 79 -2.68 -4.74 9.76
CA GLU A 79 -2.06 -5.92 10.36
C GLU A 79 -0.81 -5.53 11.18
N ARG A 80 -0.64 -6.08 12.38
CA ARG A 80 0.42 -5.70 13.35
C ARG A 80 1.85 -5.83 12.82
N GLU A 81 2.09 -6.78 11.94
CA GLU A 81 3.36 -7.06 11.30
C GLU A 81 3.52 -6.41 9.91
N SER A 82 2.55 -5.60 9.48
CA SER A 82 2.58 -4.88 8.21
C SER A 82 3.70 -3.84 8.14
N HIS A 83 4.11 -3.53 6.91
CA HIS A 83 5.18 -2.59 6.62
C HIS A 83 4.89 -1.19 7.14
N ILE A 84 3.69 -0.68 6.88
CA ILE A 84 3.21 0.63 7.34
C ILE A 84 3.42 0.80 8.85
N TYR A 85 3.11 -0.23 9.63
CA TYR A 85 3.23 -0.15 11.08
C TYR A 85 4.67 -0.36 11.57
N LYS A 86 5.37 -1.36 11.07
CA LYS A 86 6.68 -1.76 11.61
C LYS A 86 7.86 -0.97 11.06
N TRP A 87 7.83 -0.60 9.78
CA TRP A 87 9.02 -0.22 9.03
C TRP A 87 8.99 1.22 8.51
N GLU A 88 7.94 1.97 8.80
CA GLU A 88 7.78 3.36 8.33
C GLU A 88 7.93 4.40 9.45
N LEU A 89 8.70 4.07 10.49
CA LEU A 89 9.15 5.02 11.52
C LEU A 89 8.00 5.72 12.28
N GLY A 90 6.83 5.08 12.37
CA GLY A 90 5.63 5.72 12.94
C GLY A 90 5.15 6.92 12.11
N GLY A 91 5.43 6.92 10.81
CA GLY A 91 5.17 8.04 9.90
C GLY A 91 3.71 8.49 9.91
N VAL A 92 2.75 7.55 10.00
CA VAL A 92 1.32 7.88 9.95
C VAL A 92 0.90 8.81 11.10
N ALA A 93 1.49 8.64 12.29
CA ALA A 93 1.24 9.51 13.43
C ALA A 93 1.88 10.90 13.25
N GLN A 94 3.02 10.98 12.55
CA GLN A 94 3.76 12.23 12.34
C GLN A 94 3.24 13.06 11.18
N HIS A 95 2.81 12.42 10.10
CA HIS A 95 2.45 13.08 8.84
C HIS A 95 0.95 13.23 8.65
N SER A 96 0.15 12.32 9.23
CA SER A 96 -1.31 12.32 9.07
C SER A 96 -2.06 12.63 10.36
N ASP A 97 -1.39 12.69 11.52
CA ASP A 97 -2.02 12.80 12.85
C ASP A 97 -3.08 11.69 13.09
N VAL A 98 -2.79 10.48 12.61
CA VAL A 98 -3.67 9.31 12.68
C VAL A 98 -3.17 8.32 13.73
N GLN A 99 -4.11 7.72 14.47
CA GLN A 99 -3.83 6.64 15.41
C GLN A 99 -3.84 5.29 14.68
N ALA A 100 -2.81 4.46 14.86
CA ALA A 100 -2.85 3.09 14.36
C ALA A 100 -3.66 2.20 15.32
N ARG A 101 -4.50 1.32 14.77
CA ARG A 101 -5.18 0.21 15.45
C ARG A 101 -4.71 -1.12 14.84
N PRO A 102 -3.66 -1.74 15.39
CA PRO A 102 -3.15 -3.00 14.86
C PRO A 102 -4.08 -4.16 15.19
N VAL A 103 -4.36 -5.00 14.19
CA VAL A 103 -5.02 -6.30 14.34
C VAL A 103 -4.01 -7.44 14.11
N ASP A 104 -4.24 -8.57 14.76
CA ASP A 104 -3.39 -9.76 14.60
C ASP A 104 -3.89 -10.59 13.42
N GLY A 105 -3.23 -10.50 12.27
CA GLY A 105 -3.51 -11.39 11.16
C GLY A 105 -3.09 -12.83 11.46
N ASP A 106 -3.52 -13.77 10.63
CA ASP A 106 -3.11 -15.17 10.76
C ASP A 106 -1.59 -15.38 10.51
N ASP A 107 -1.15 -16.64 10.48
CA ASP A 107 0.26 -17.00 10.22
C ASP A 107 0.76 -16.54 8.83
N ARG A 108 -0.15 -16.14 7.94
CA ARG A 108 0.13 -15.59 6.60
C ARG A 108 -0.10 -14.09 6.51
N GLY A 109 -0.49 -13.43 7.61
CA GLY A 109 -0.81 -12.00 7.64
C GLY A 109 -2.17 -11.66 7.06
N VAL A 110 -3.06 -12.65 6.92
CA VAL A 110 -4.44 -12.43 6.47
C VAL A 110 -5.24 -11.82 7.62
N VAL A 111 -5.89 -10.70 7.36
CA VAL A 111 -6.89 -10.10 8.24
C VAL A 111 -8.26 -10.64 7.83
N ALA A 112 -8.96 -11.33 8.75
CA ALA A 112 -10.28 -11.86 8.47
C ALA A 112 -11.36 -10.76 8.48
N PRO A 113 -12.45 -10.91 7.70
CA PRO A 113 -13.57 -9.96 7.69
C PRO A 113 -14.14 -9.68 9.08
N GLU A 114 -14.23 -10.69 9.94
CA GLU A 114 -14.71 -10.55 11.33
C GLU A 114 -13.79 -9.63 12.14
N GLN A 115 -12.48 -9.73 11.95
CA GLN A 115 -11.51 -8.86 12.63
C GLN A 115 -11.64 -7.41 12.16
N VAL A 116 -11.93 -7.18 10.88
CA VAL A 116 -12.24 -5.83 10.37
C VAL A 116 -13.47 -5.26 11.06
N ARG A 117 -14.55 -6.05 11.17
CA ARG A 117 -15.80 -5.62 11.82
C ARG A 117 -15.63 -5.38 13.33
N GLU A 118 -14.81 -6.18 13.99
CA GLU A 118 -14.49 -6.03 15.41
C GLU A 118 -13.57 -4.83 15.68
N ALA A 119 -12.66 -4.54 14.76
CA ALA A 119 -11.75 -3.39 14.85
C ALA A 119 -12.43 -2.06 14.53
N TYR A 120 -13.56 -2.07 13.82
CA TYR A 120 -14.31 -0.87 13.48
C TYR A 120 -14.76 -0.12 14.73
N VAL A 121 -14.55 1.20 14.70
CA VAL A 121 -14.96 2.14 15.73
C VAL A 121 -15.81 3.22 15.09
N GLU A 122 -17.04 3.37 15.57
CA GLU A 122 -17.86 4.54 15.28
C GLU A 122 -17.34 5.74 16.08
N ALA A 123 -17.14 6.88 15.40
CA ALA A 123 -16.62 8.10 16.01
C ALA A 123 -17.61 8.69 17.03
N ASP A 124 -17.11 9.20 18.15
CA ASP A 124 -17.88 10.01 19.08
C ASP A 124 -16.97 10.96 19.88
N GLY A 125 -17.52 11.63 20.90
CA GLY A 125 -16.76 12.58 21.73
C GLY A 125 -15.55 11.99 22.49
N HIS A 126 -15.40 10.66 22.53
CA HIS A 126 -14.29 9.95 23.18
C HIS A 126 -13.53 9.01 22.23
N ARG A 127 -14.08 8.72 21.04
CA ARG A 127 -13.55 7.72 20.10
C ARG A 127 -13.25 8.37 18.75
N ALA A 128 -12.04 8.13 18.25
CA ALA A 128 -11.50 8.66 17.01
C ALA A 128 -12.37 8.39 15.76
N GLY A 129 -12.92 7.19 15.66
CA GLY A 129 -13.54 6.69 14.43
C GLY A 129 -12.54 5.98 13.53
N THR A 130 -12.97 4.91 12.85
CA THR A 130 -12.14 4.22 11.85
C THR A 130 -12.22 4.92 10.51
N GLY A 131 -11.09 5.46 10.04
CA GLY A 131 -10.99 6.21 8.78
C GLY A 131 -10.45 5.38 7.61
N LEU A 132 -9.60 4.37 7.86
CA LEU A 132 -8.99 3.58 6.80
C LEU A 132 -8.66 2.15 7.27
N LEU A 133 -8.87 1.17 6.39
CA LEU A 133 -8.26 -0.16 6.48
C LEU A 133 -7.07 -0.24 5.52
N ALA A 134 -5.89 -0.62 6.01
CA ALA A 134 -4.75 -0.98 5.18
C ALA A 134 -4.46 -2.49 5.24
N LEU A 135 -4.31 -3.11 4.08
CA LEU A 135 -3.92 -4.50 3.88
C LEU A 135 -2.54 -4.56 3.20
N GLU A 136 -1.83 -5.69 3.26
CA GLU A 136 -0.52 -5.88 2.61
C GLU A 136 -0.52 -7.15 1.75
N ASN A 137 -0.13 -7.06 0.48
CA ASN A 137 0.00 -8.23 -0.40
C ASN A 137 1.12 -8.06 -1.45
N THR A 138 2.16 -8.88 -1.46
CA THR A 138 2.48 -9.98 -0.53
C THR A 138 2.84 -9.51 0.87
N HIS A 139 2.56 -10.29 1.90
CA HIS A 139 2.92 -9.91 3.27
C HIS A 139 4.39 -10.24 3.60
N ASN A 140 5.20 -9.21 3.80
CA ASN A 140 6.66 -9.30 3.95
C ASN A 140 7.07 -10.02 5.25
N SER A 141 6.59 -9.57 6.40
CA SER A 141 6.95 -10.15 7.72
C SER A 141 6.52 -11.61 7.89
N LYS A 142 5.62 -12.11 7.03
CA LYS A 142 5.06 -13.48 7.07
C LYS A 142 5.70 -14.38 6.00
N GLY A 143 6.81 -13.93 5.39
CA GLY A 143 7.59 -14.71 4.43
C GLY A 143 7.21 -14.48 2.97
N GLY A 144 6.67 -13.30 2.62
CA GLY A 144 6.26 -12.99 1.25
C GLY A 144 5.02 -13.76 0.81
N THR A 145 4.06 -13.95 1.73
CA THR A 145 2.84 -14.70 1.44
C THR A 145 1.99 -13.94 0.42
N ALA A 146 1.77 -14.57 -0.74
CA ALA A 146 0.77 -14.09 -1.70
C ALA A 146 -0.62 -14.43 -1.17
N ILE A 147 -1.42 -13.43 -0.79
CA ILE A 147 -2.80 -13.59 -0.34
C ILE A 147 -3.70 -13.73 -1.58
N ALA A 148 -4.72 -14.58 -1.50
CA ALA A 148 -5.63 -14.79 -2.63
C ALA A 148 -6.52 -13.54 -2.83
N PRO A 149 -6.82 -13.12 -4.08
CA PRO A 149 -7.65 -11.95 -4.34
C PRO A 149 -8.98 -11.98 -3.58
N GLU A 150 -9.67 -13.13 -3.56
CA GLU A 150 -10.97 -13.28 -2.91
C GLU A 150 -10.90 -13.09 -1.38
N THR A 151 -9.73 -13.37 -0.79
CA THR A 151 -9.47 -13.14 0.64
C THR A 151 -9.25 -11.66 0.93
N VAL A 152 -8.52 -10.95 0.06
CA VAL A 152 -8.36 -9.49 0.15
C VAL A 152 -9.72 -8.81 -0.04
N ASP A 153 -10.48 -9.24 -1.05
CA ASP A 153 -11.82 -8.71 -1.35
C ASP A 153 -12.79 -8.92 -0.19
N ALA A 154 -12.76 -10.07 0.48
CA ALA A 154 -13.62 -10.33 1.64
C ALA A 154 -13.33 -9.37 2.81
N ALA A 155 -12.05 -9.08 3.09
CA ALA A 155 -11.67 -8.11 4.11
C ALA A 155 -12.06 -6.69 3.70
N ALA A 156 -11.83 -6.34 2.43
CA ALA A 156 -12.19 -5.04 1.89
C ALA A 156 -13.71 -4.80 1.92
N ALA A 157 -14.51 -5.80 1.56
CA ALA A 157 -15.96 -5.74 1.62
C ALA A 157 -16.47 -5.46 3.05
N ALA A 158 -15.85 -6.06 4.07
CA ALA A 158 -16.22 -5.81 5.47
C ALA A 158 -15.94 -4.37 5.92
N ALA A 159 -14.93 -3.70 5.36
CA ALA A 159 -14.67 -2.27 5.58
C ALA A 159 -15.66 -1.40 4.81
N HIS A 160 -15.88 -1.70 3.52
CA HIS A 160 -16.83 -0.97 2.67
C HIS A 160 -18.27 -1.03 3.18
N ASP A 161 -18.69 -2.14 3.81
CA ASP A 161 -20.00 -2.27 4.48
C ASP A 161 -20.23 -1.18 5.55
N ARG A 162 -19.15 -0.54 6.03
CA ARG A 162 -19.12 0.53 7.05
C ARG A 162 -18.61 1.86 6.52
N ASP A 163 -18.61 2.04 5.20
CA ASP A 163 -18.14 3.23 4.51
C ASP A 163 -16.66 3.56 4.80
N VAL A 164 -15.86 2.56 5.18
CA VAL A 164 -14.42 2.72 5.41
C VAL A 164 -13.65 2.39 4.12
N PRO A 165 -12.84 3.31 3.57
CA PRO A 165 -11.99 3.02 2.41
C PRO A 165 -10.91 1.98 2.73
N VAL A 166 -10.34 1.40 1.67
CA VAL A 166 -9.31 0.36 1.78
C VAL A 166 -8.09 0.73 0.94
N HIS A 167 -6.91 0.67 1.57
CA HIS A 167 -5.61 0.78 0.91
C HIS A 167 -4.93 -0.60 0.89
N LEU A 168 -4.27 -0.94 -0.22
CA LEU A 168 -3.45 -2.14 -0.32
C LEU A 168 -1.99 -1.72 -0.48
N ASP A 169 -1.16 -2.02 0.52
CA ASP A 169 0.30 -2.03 0.34
C ASP A 169 0.67 -3.17 -0.61
N GLY A 170 0.82 -2.78 -1.87
CA GLY A 170 1.15 -3.64 -2.99
C GLY A 170 2.63 -3.60 -3.36
N ALA A 171 3.56 -3.37 -2.42
CA ALA A 171 5.00 -3.26 -2.71
C ALA A 171 5.56 -4.43 -3.55
N ARG A 172 4.92 -5.61 -3.45
CA ARG A 172 5.24 -6.81 -4.24
C ARG A 172 4.00 -7.39 -4.95
N LEU A 173 3.05 -6.54 -5.34
CA LEU A 173 1.77 -6.95 -5.93
C LEU A 173 1.95 -7.86 -7.15
N PHE A 174 2.91 -7.55 -8.04
CA PHE A 174 3.19 -8.38 -9.22
C PHE A 174 3.69 -9.79 -8.86
N ASN A 175 4.38 -9.97 -7.73
CA ASN A 175 4.73 -11.32 -7.25
C ASN A 175 3.48 -12.07 -6.76
N ALA A 176 2.55 -11.38 -6.11
CA ALA A 176 1.27 -11.97 -5.71
C ALA A 176 0.46 -12.40 -6.93
N ALA A 177 0.34 -11.53 -7.95
CA ALA A 177 -0.34 -11.83 -9.21
C ALA A 177 0.27 -13.05 -9.91
N ALA A 178 1.60 -13.07 -10.08
CA ALA A 178 2.30 -14.21 -10.67
C ALA A 178 2.12 -15.51 -9.89
N ALA A 179 2.17 -15.47 -8.56
CA ALA A 179 1.95 -16.64 -7.70
C ALA A 179 0.49 -17.15 -7.74
N ARG A 180 -0.46 -16.28 -8.08
CA ARG A 180 -1.89 -16.60 -8.17
C ARG A 180 -2.38 -16.87 -9.59
N GLY A 181 -1.56 -16.58 -10.61
CA GLY A 181 -1.88 -16.82 -12.01
C GLY A 181 -2.96 -15.88 -12.55
N VAL A 182 -2.98 -14.64 -12.05
CA VAL A 182 -3.90 -13.56 -12.45
C VAL A 182 -3.16 -12.38 -13.04
#